data_AF-J2P4J9-F1
#
_entry.id   AF-J2P4J9-F1
#
_cell.length_a   1.000
_cell.length_b   1.000
_cell.length_c   1.000
_cell.angle_alpha   90.00
_cell.angle_beta   90.00
_cell.angle_gamma   90.00
#
_symmetry.space_group_name_H-M   'P 1'
#
loop_
_entity.id
_entity.type
_entity.pdbx_description
1 polymer ?
#
loop_
_entity_poly.entity_id
_entity_poly.type
_entity_poly.pdbx_seq_one_letter_code
_entity_poly.pdbx_strand_id
1 'polypeptide(L)'
;MSTQINTYVLWGVVLDYRELADLFSAPDGDDTMYEFLEPYCDSAFKPEANPKDGLTCLFDGRDGKYVAVGHVAVKTANLQFLTNPVSFDVLNRAWAPPKAVMALGALLSKLDMEMPEPGWHVIAHWR
;
A
#
# COMPACT_ATOMS: atom_id res chain seq x y z
N MET A 1 4.88 -13.68 18.48
CA MET A 1 4.50 -12.50 17.68
C MET A 1 3.03 -12.21 17.93
N SER A 2 2.66 -10.95 18.19
CA SER A 2 1.25 -10.57 18.34
C SER A 2 0.65 -10.36 16.96
N THR A 3 -0.42 -11.06 16.65
CA THR A 3 -1.21 -10.83 15.43
C THR A 3 -1.73 -9.39 15.44
N GLN A 4 -1.56 -8.69 14.33
CA GLN A 4 -2.07 -7.35 14.09
C GLN A 4 -3.12 -7.39 12.98
N ILE A 5 -4.14 -6.55 13.13
CA ILE A 5 -5.23 -6.47 12.16
C ILE A 5 -5.65 -5.01 12.04
N ASN A 6 -5.50 -4.44 10.84
CA ASN A 6 -6.01 -3.12 10.51
C ASN A 6 -6.81 -3.21 9.21
N THR A 7 -7.83 -2.37 9.08
CA THR A 7 -8.59 -2.21 7.83
C THR A 7 -8.18 -0.88 7.20
N TYR A 8 -7.87 -0.94 5.91
CA TYR A 8 -7.48 0.21 5.11
C TYR A 8 -8.50 0.45 4.02
N VAL A 9 -8.81 1.73 3.77
CA VAL A 9 -9.38 2.17 2.51
C VAL A 9 -8.36 3.06 1.83
N LEU A 10 -7.85 2.63 0.68
CA LEU A 10 -6.79 3.31 -0.03
C LEU A 10 -7.12 3.44 -1.51
N TRP A 11 -6.60 4.48 -2.14
CA TRP A 11 -6.55 4.56 -3.58
C TRP A 11 -5.14 4.30 -4.08
N GLY A 12 -5.02 3.41 -5.06
CA GLY A 12 -3.74 3.03 -5.63
C GLY A 12 -3.84 1.70 -6.36
N VAL A 13 -2.80 0.89 -6.26
CA VAL A 13 -2.70 -0.39 -6.94
C VAL A 13 -2.48 -1.53 -5.94
N VAL A 14 -2.90 -2.72 -6.34
CA VAL A 14 -2.59 -3.97 -5.66
C VAL A 14 -1.84 -4.81 -6.68
N LEU A 15 -0.60 -5.17 -6.34
CA LEU A 15 0.30 -5.94 -7.17
C LEU A 15 0.46 -7.35 -6.59
N ASP A 16 0.71 -8.33 -7.45
CA ASP A 16 1.10 -9.66 -6.99
C ASP A 16 2.49 -9.58 -6.34
N TYR A 17 2.60 -10.12 -5.13
CA TYR A 17 3.86 -10.06 -4.37
C TYR A 17 4.98 -10.85 -5.05
N ARG A 18 4.68 -11.99 -5.67
CA ARG A 18 5.69 -12.85 -6.29
C ARG A 18 6.21 -12.23 -7.58
N GLU A 19 5.32 -11.72 -8.42
CA GLU A 19 5.73 -10.99 -9.63
C GLU A 19 6.64 -9.81 -9.28
N LEU A 20 6.30 -9.07 -8.21
CA LEU A 20 7.13 -7.98 -7.74
C LEU A 20 8.45 -8.49 -7.14
N ALA A 21 8.43 -9.55 -6.34
CA ALA A 21 9.65 -10.15 -5.79
C ALA A 21 10.59 -10.65 -6.90
N ASP A 22 10.06 -11.26 -7.96
CA ASP A 22 10.83 -11.76 -9.10
C ASP A 22 11.50 -10.62 -9.88
N LEU A 23 10.80 -9.49 -10.07
CA LEU A 23 11.37 -8.29 -10.71
C LEU A 23 12.54 -7.68 -9.94
N PHE A 24 12.51 -7.79 -8.61
CA PHE A 24 13.51 -7.25 -7.70
C PHE A 24 14.52 -8.29 -7.22
N SER A 25 14.40 -9.52 -7.69
CA SER A 25 15.37 -10.58 -7.37
C SER A 25 16.66 -10.29 -8.14
N ALA A 26 17.62 -9.62 -7.50
CA ALA A 26 18.96 -9.50 -8.02
C ALA A 26 19.63 -10.90 -8.09
N PRO A 27 20.53 -11.16 -9.06
CA PRO A 27 21.29 -12.41 -9.14
C PRO A 27 22.06 -12.75 -7.85
N ASP A 28 22.35 -11.73 -7.03
CA ASP A 28 23.21 -11.82 -5.85
C ASP A 28 22.44 -11.83 -4.51
N GLY A 29 21.11 -11.90 -4.53
CA GLY A 29 20.30 -12.19 -3.34
C GLY A 29 20.05 -11.03 -2.36
N ASP A 30 20.27 -9.78 -2.77
CA ASP A 30 19.89 -8.62 -1.97
C ASP A 30 18.36 -8.39 -2.00
N ASP A 31 17.77 -8.14 -0.82
CA ASP A 31 16.35 -7.84 -0.57
C ASP A 31 15.94 -6.44 -1.12
N THR A 32 16.33 -6.13 -2.36
CA THR A 32 16.22 -4.79 -2.95
C THR A 32 14.79 -4.26 -3.02
N MET A 33 13.80 -5.15 -3.14
CA MET A 33 12.37 -4.78 -3.10
C MET A 33 11.99 -4.18 -1.75
N TYR A 34 12.39 -4.85 -0.67
CA TYR A 34 12.03 -4.44 0.68
C TYR A 34 12.71 -3.13 1.02
N GLU A 35 14.00 -2.97 0.71
CA GLU A 35 14.72 -1.71 0.94
C GLU A 35 14.10 -0.54 0.14
N PHE A 36 13.68 -0.81 -1.10
CA PHE A 36 13.05 0.20 -1.95
C PHE A 36 11.70 0.68 -1.40
N LEU A 37 10.90 -0.26 -0.87
CA LEU A 37 9.53 -0.01 -0.41
C LEU A 37 9.41 0.28 1.09
N GLU A 38 10.41 -0.08 1.89
CA GLU A 38 10.48 0.15 3.35
C GLU A 38 10.09 1.58 3.75
N PRO A 39 10.56 2.64 3.06
CA PRO A 39 10.21 4.01 3.42
C PRO A 39 8.71 4.32 3.29
N TYR A 40 7.96 3.53 2.52
CA TYR A 40 6.52 3.66 2.34
C TYR A 40 5.72 2.73 3.28
N CYS A 41 6.38 1.83 4.02
CA CYS A 41 5.71 0.84 4.87
C CYS A 41 4.97 1.46 6.05
N ASP A 42 3.73 1.03 6.25
CA ASP A 42 2.93 1.42 7.41
C ASP A 42 3.44 0.79 8.72
N SER A 43 3.16 1.49 9.83
CA SER A 43 3.23 0.94 11.18
C SER A 43 1.82 0.67 11.73
N ALA A 44 1.49 -0.60 11.99
CA ALA A 44 0.17 -1.01 12.48
C ALA A 44 -0.23 -0.40 13.83
N PHE A 45 0.74 0.00 14.64
CA PHE A 45 0.53 0.59 15.97
C PHE A 45 0.30 2.09 15.96
N LYS A 46 0.63 2.75 14.84
CA LYS A 46 0.50 4.19 14.70
C LYS A 46 -0.82 4.53 14.01
N PRO A 47 -1.58 5.52 14.50
CA PRO A 47 -2.80 5.94 13.82
C PRO A 47 -2.50 6.62 12.47
N GLU A 48 -1.30 7.17 12.31
CA GLU A 48 -0.88 7.79 11.06
C GLU A 48 -0.71 6.74 9.95
N ALA A 49 -1.05 7.15 8.73
CA ALA A 49 -0.75 6.45 7.49
C ALA A 49 0.00 7.40 6.56
N ASN A 50 0.45 6.90 5.41
CA ASN A 50 1.13 7.67 4.36
C ASN A 50 2.54 8.17 4.75
N PRO A 51 3.44 7.28 5.23
CA PRO A 51 4.74 7.64 5.80
C PRO A 51 5.67 8.38 4.84
N LYS A 52 5.56 8.16 3.52
CA LYS A 52 6.42 8.82 2.53
C LYS A 52 5.65 9.28 1.31
N ASP A 53 5.85 10.55 0.96
CA ASP A 53 5.27 11.20 -0.23
C ASP A 53 3.75 11.08 -0.38
N GLY A 54 3.05 10.89 0.74
CA GLY A 54 1.61 10.68 0.75
C GLY A 54 1.20 9.26 0.34
N LEU A 55 2.11 8.29 0.35
CA LEU A 55 1.84 6.91 0.00
C LEU A 55 2.12 5.97 1.17
N THR A 56 1.40 4.85 1.14
CA THR A 56 1.54 3.71 2.04
C THR A 56 1.75 2.45 1.22
N CYS A 57 2.66 1.60 1.67
CA CYS A 57 2.89 0.25 1.18
C CYS A 57 2.46 -0.77 2.25
N LEU A 58 1.66 -1.76 1.84
CA LEU A 58 1.23 -2.88 2.67
C LEU A 58 1.71 -4.18 2.04
N PHE A 59 2.57 -4.89 2.76
CA PHE A 59 3.08 -6.21 2.37
C PHE A 59 2.29 -7.29 3.09
N ASP A 60 1.65 -8.21 2.36
CA ASP A 60 1.04 -9.39 2.97
C ASP A 60 2.07 -10.24 3.72
N GLY A 61 2.26 -9.94 5.00
CA GLY A 61 3.26 -10.58 5.85
C GLY A 61 2.90 -12.00 6.27
N ARG A 62 1.71 -12.50 5.90
CA ARG A 62 1.28 -13.86 6.24
C ARG A 62 1.57 -14.86 5.13
N ASP A 63 1.03 -14.59 3.94
CA ASP A 63 1.08 -15.54 2.82
C ASP A 63 1.84 -14.99 1.61
N GLY A 64 2.28 -13.72 1.64
CA GLY A 64 2.98 -13.08 0.53
C GLY A 64 2.17 -13.08 -0.75
N LYS A 65 0.87 -12.73 -0.68
CA LYS A 65 -0.02 -12.71 -1.86
C LYS A 65 -0.04 -11.37 -2.57
N TYR A 66 0.14 -10.26 -1.85
CA TYR A 66 0.02 -8.94 -2.45
C TYR A 66 0.99 -7.92 -1.85
N VAL A 67 1.25 -6.90 -2.66
CA VAL A 67 1.78 -5.60 -2.23
C VAL A 67 0.79 -4.53 -2.65
N ALA A 68 0.17 -3.85 -1.68
CA ALA A 68 -0.71 -2.74 -1.96
C ALA A 68 0.03 -1.43 -1.77
N VAL A 69 0.00 -0.57 -2.78
CA VAL A 69 0.66 0.75 -2.73
C VAL A 69 -0.35 1.83 -3.11
N GLY A 70 -0.51 2.83 -2.24
CA GLY A 70 -1.44 3.91 -2.52
C GLY A 70 -1.57 4.94 -1.41
N HIS A 71 -2.43 5.93 -1.64
CA HIS A 71 -2.81 6.90 -0.64
C HIS A 71 -3.93 6.34 0.24
N VAL A 72 -3.67 6.22 1.54
CA VAL A 72 -4.65 5.75 2.52
C VAL A 72 -5.55 6.91 2.91
N ALA A 73 -6.85 6.74 2.67
CA ALA A 73 -7.88 7.69 3.09
C ALA A 73 -8.46 7.34 4.46
N VAL A 74 -8.54 6.03 4.79
CA VAL A 74 -9.00 5.55 6.09
C VAL A 74 -8.14 4.38 6.56
N LYS A 75 -7.77 4.39 7.84
CA LYS A 75 -7.08 3.30 8.55
C LYS A 75 -7.77 3.09 9.89
N THR A 76 -8.04 1.84 10.26
CA THR A 76 -8.51 1.51 11.63
C THR A 76 -7.34 1.34 12.58
N ALA A 77 -7.58 1.51 13.88
CA ALA A 77 -6.59 1.16 14.89
C ALA A 77 -6.31 -0.36 14.89
N ASN A 78 -5.19 -0.75 15.47
CA ASN A 78 -4.83 -2.18 15.59
C ASN A 78 -5.95 -2.96 16.30
N LEU A 79 -6.29 -4.13 15.75
CA LEU A 79 -7.37 -5.02 16.18
C LEU A 79 -8.79 -4.43 16.04
N GLN A 80 -8.96 -3.42 15.19
CA GLN A 80 -10.27 -2.84 14.89
C GLN A 80 -10.66 -2.98 13.41
N PHE A 81 -11.96 -2.89 13.16
CA PHE A 81 -12.58 -2.95 11.84
C PHE A 81 -13.47 -1.73 11.62
N LEU A 82 -13.83 -1.47 10.35
CA LEU A 82 -14.75 -0.40 10.00
C LEU A 82 -16.16 -0.75 10.54
N THR A 83 -16.64 0.04 11.50
CA THR A 83 -17.97 -0.13 12.10
C THR A 83 -19.04 0.74 11.43
N ASN A 84 -18.63 1.82 10.78
CA ASN A 84 -19.50 2.73 10.05
C ASN A 84 -19.17 2.69 8.55
N PRO A 85 -20.17 2.86 7.67
CA PRO A 85 -19.92 3.01 6.24
C PRO A 85 -18.97 4.18 5.96
N VAL A 86 -18.06 3.96 5.02
CA VAL A 86 -17.17 5.01 4.50
C VAL A 86 -17.65 5.37 3.10
N SER A 87 -17.82 6.67 2.84
CA SER A 87 -18.25 7.18 1.54
C SER A 87 -17.23 8.18 1.02
N PHE A 88 -16.88 8.05 -0.25
CA PHE A 88 -16.00 8.97 -0.95
C PHE A 88 -16.75 9.58 -2.12
N ASP A 89 -16.57 10.88 -2.32
CA ASP A 89 -16.97 11.51 -3.56
C ASP A 89 -15.94 11.16 -4.64
N VAL A 90 -16.30 10.21 -5.51
CA VAL A 90 -15.46 9.74 -6.61
C VAL A 90 -15.16 10.81 -7.66
N LEU A 91 -15.98 11.88 -7.73
CA LEU A 91 -15.77 13.00 -8.63
C LEU A 91 -14.84 14.05 -8.00
N ASN A 92 -14.79 14.12 -6.67
CA ASN A 92 -13.89 15.00 -5.96
C ASN A 92 -12.48 14.42 -5.90
N ARG A 93 -11.62 14.80 -6.84
CA ARG A 93 -10.21 14.35 -6.90
C ARG A 93 -9.33 14.77 -5.71
N ALA A 94 -9.86 15.48 -4.71
CA ALA A 94 -9.09 15.93 -3.54
C ALA A 94 -8.73 14.79 -2.56
N TRP A 95 -9.21 13.56 -2.75
CA TRP A 95 -8.92 12.44 -1.86
C TRP A 95 -7.49 11.91 -1.99
N ALA A 96 -6.81 12.09 -3.11
CA ALA A 96 -5.36 11.91 -3.20
C ALA A 96 -4.72 13.25 -3.58
N PRO A 97 -3.80 13.78 -2.74
CA PRO A 97 -3.10 15.00 -3.10
C PRO A 97 -2.33 14.78 -4.40
N PRO A 98 -2.20 15.79 -5.28
CA PRO A 98 -1.46 15.66 -6.54
C PRO A 98 -0.06 15.08 -6.37
N LYS A 99 0.59 15.38 -5.23
CA LYS A 99 1.87 14.79 -4.84
C LYS A 99 1.82 13.26 -4.74
N ALA A 100 0.79 12.68 -4.11
CA ALA A 100 0.65 11.23 -3.98
C ALA A 100 0.41 10.57 -5.33
N VAL A 101 -0.41 11.18 -6.21
CA VAL A 101 -0.64 10.69 -7.57
C VAL A 101 0.65 10.66 -8.37
N MET A 102 1.43 11.75 -8.35
CA MET A 102 2.73 11.81 -9.02
C MET A 102 3.74 10.82 -8.42
N ALA A 103 3.77 10.69 -7.09
CA ALA A 103 4.65 9.75 -6.40
C ALA A 103 4.30 8.31 -6.76
N LEU A 104 3.01 7.97 -6.89
CA LEU A 104 2.57 6.63 -7.28
C LEU A 104 3.02 6.35 -8.70
N GLY A 105 2.78 7.27 -9.65
CA GLY A 105 3.26 7.13 -11.02
C GLY A 105 4.79 6.96 -11.09
N ALA A 106 5.55 7.78 -10.36
CA ALA A 106 7.01 7.68 -10.32
C ALA A 106 7.52 6.39 -9.68
N LEU A 107 6.81 5.86 -8.68
CA LEU A 107 7.12 4.57 -8.07
C LEU A 107 6.85 3.45 -9.06
N LEU A 108 5.69 3.44 -9.71
CA LEU A 108 5.30 2.41 -10.68
C LEU A 108 6.16 2.42 -11.94
N SER A 109 6.55 3.59 -12.45
CA SER A 109 7.50 3.70 -13.58
C SER A 109 8.85 3.06 -13.31
N LYS A 110 9.26 2.95 -12.04
CA LYS A 110 10.52 2.29 -11.68
C LYS A 110 10.41 0.77 -11.63
N LEU A 111 9.19 0.23 -11.54
CA LEU A 111 8.97 -1.22 -11.46
C LEU A 111 8.99 -1.89 -12.85
N ASP A 112 9.01 -1.11 -13.94
CA ASP A 112 8.94 -1.59 -15.33
C ASP A 112 7.76 -2.56 -15.60
N MET A 113 6.65 -2.37 -14.88
CA MET A 113 5.43 -3.18 -15.02
C MET A 113 4.40 -2.50 -15.91
N GLU A 114 3.62 -3.29 -16.64
CA GLU A 114 2.38 -2.80 -17.26
C GLU A 114 1.44 -2.33 -16.14
N MET A 115 1.14 -1.03 -16.11
CA MET A 115 0.49 -0.44 -14.95
C MET A 115 -0.97 -0.87 -14.86
N PRO A 116 -1.40 -1.52 -13.76
CA PRO A 116 -2.82 -1.63 -13.50
C PRO A 116 -3.41 -0.24 -13.24
N GLU A 117 -4.64 -0.02 -13.72
CA GLU A 117 -5.35 1.23 -13.46
C GLU A 117 -5.53 1.43 -11.94
N PRO A 118 -5.08 2.57 -11.38
CA PRO A 118 -5.29 2.84 -9.97
C PRO A 118 -6.78 2.92 -9.61
N GLY A 119 -7.16 2.30 -8.51
CA GLY A 119 -8.54 2.21 -8.05
C GLY A 119 -8.66 2.29 -6.53
N TRP A 120 -9.91 2.27 -6.04
CA TRP A 120 -10.20 2.19 -4.62
C TRP A 120 -10.17 0.75 -4.13
N HIS A 121 -9.48 0.51 -3.02
CA HIS A 121 -9.32 -0.81 -2.42
C HIS A 121 -9.68 -0.76 -0.94
N VAL A 122 -10.38 -1.80 -0.48
CA VAL A 122 -10.65 -2.06 0.94
C VAL A 122 -9.87 -3.29 1.34
N ILE A 123 -8.92 -3.15 2.26
CA ILE A 123 -7.97 -4.20 2.61
C ILE A 123 -8.04 -4.46 4.12
N ALA A 124 -8.41 -5.69 4.48
CA ALA A 124 -8.17 -6.23 5.82
C ALA A 124 -6.76 -6.81 5.86
N HIS A 125 -5.84 -6.10 6.52
CA HIS A 125 -4.42 -6.40 6.50
C HIS A 125 -3.99 -7.09 7.81
N TRP A 126 -3.30 -8.22 7.66
CA TRP A 126 -2.79 -9.04 8.76
C TRP A 126 -1.27 -8.99 8.77
N ARG A 127 -0.69 -8.77 9.95
CA ARG A 127 0.76 -8.76 10.14
C ARG A 127 1.15 -9.45 11.45
#